data_AF-A0A9F5IFF6-F1
#
_entry.id   AF-A0A9F5IFF6-F1
#
_cell.length_a   1.000
_cell.length_b   1.000
_cell.length_c   1.000
_cell.angle_alpha   90.00
_cell.angle_beta   90.00
_cell.angle_gamma   90.00
#
_symmetry.space_group_name_H-M   'P 1'
#
loop_
_entity.id
_entity.type
_entity.pdbx_description
1 polymer ?
#
loop_
_entity_poly.entity_id
_entity_poly.type
_entity_poly.pdbx_seq_one_letter_code
_entity_poly.pdbx_strand_id
1 'polypeptide(L)'
;MTRKKKCGEEEKASKLKQSILKGYRLTDQFYDLLIQKFDRQRRGQVAFDDFIQCCVVLQKWTDVFRRYDTDQDGWIQVSYEQYLSMVFTAV
;
A
#
# COMPACT_ATOMS: atom_id res chain seq x y z
N MET A 1 -16.67 -23.84 -16.53
CA MET A 1 -15.83 -22.89 -17.32
C MET A 1 -15.13 -21.83 -16.44
N THR A 2 -14.76 -22.14 -15.18
CA THR A 2 -14.53 -21.11 -14.14
C THR A 2 -13.18 -21.20 -13.40
N ARG A 3 -12.23 -22.05 -13.82
CA ARG A 3 -10.92 -22.18 -13.13
C ARG A 3 -9.75 -21.47 -13.81
N LYS A 4 -9.78 -21.27 -15.13
CA LYS A 4 -8.65 -20.65 -15.88
C LYS A 4 -8.58 -19.12 -15.82
N LYS A 5 -9.70 -18.41 -15.58
CA LYS A 5 -9.69 -16.93 -15.45
C LYS A 5 -8.97 -16.45 -14.18
N LYS A 6 -9.03 -17.25 -13.10
CA LYS A 6 -8.52 -16.88 -11.77
C LYS A 6 -6.97 -16.80 -11.70
N CYS A 7 -6.28 -17.68 -12.41
CA CYS A 7 -4.81 -17.71 -12.45
C CYS A 7 -4.20 -16.47 -13.16
N GLY A 8 -4.87 -15.97 -14.20
CA GLY A 8 -4.39 -14.79 -14.94
C GLY A 8 -4.57 -13.47 -14.17
N GLU A 9 -5.55 -13.38 -13.29
CA GLU A 9 -5.74 -12.23 -12.39
C GLU A 9 -4.73 -12.24 -11.24
N GLU A 10 -4.42 -13.43 -10.68
CA GLU A 10 -3.39 -13.60 -9.64
C GLU A 10 -1.97 -13.28 -10.17
N GLU A 11 -1.64 -13.67 -11.40
CA GLU A 11 -0.34 -13.35 -12.01
C GLU A 11 -0.22 -11.85 -12.35
N LYS A 12 -1.30 -11.21 -12.81
CA LYS A 12 -1.36 -9.75 -13.00
C LYS A 12 -1.22 -9.00 -11.67
N ALA A 13 -1.89 -9.48 -10.61
CA ALA A 13 -1.75 -8.95 -9.27
C ALA A 13 -0.31 -9.08 -8.77
N SER A 14 0.35 -10.21 -9.01
CA SER A 14 1.76 -10.44 -8.64
C SER A 14 2.73 -9.51 -9.39
N LYS A 15 2.52 -9.28 -10.69
CA LYS A 15 3.31 -8.31 -11.47
C LYS A 15 3.05 -6.86 -11.04
N LEU A 16 1.80 -6.50 -10.76
CA LEU A 16 1.43 -5.16 -10.31
C LEU A 16 1.92 -4.88 -8.88
N LYS A 17 1.85 -5.89 -7.99
CA LYS A 17 2.58 -5.95 -6.71
C LYS A 17 4.04 -5.62 -6.93
N GLN A 18 4.72 -6.39 -7.78
CA GLN A 18 6.15 -6.18 -7.99
C GLN A 18 6.50 -4.81 -8.59
N SER A 19 5.70 -4.28 -9.53
CA SER A 19 6.02 -3.02 -10.20
C SER A 19 5.76 -1.79 -9.35
N ILE A 20 4.65 -1.77 -8.61
CA ILE A 20 4.29 -0.65 -7.73
C ILE A 20 5.19 -0.66 -6.51
N LEU A 21 5.42 -1.84 -5.92
CA LEU A 21 6.21 -1.99 -4.70
C LEU A 21 7.71 -1.82 -4.93
N LYS A 22 8.24 -2.11 -6.13
CA LYS A 22 9.64 -1.75 -6.47
C LYS A 22 9.92 -0.25 -6.38
N GLY A 23 8.90 0.60 -6.49
CA GLY A 23 9.01 2.05 -6.27
C GLY A 23 9.02 2.47 -4.80
N TYR A 24 8.64 1.57 -3.88
CA TYR A 24 8.60 1.82 -2.44
C TYR A 24 9.64 0.94 -1.72
N ARG A 25 10.50 1.54 -0.90
CA ARG A 25 11.48 0.79 -0.09
C ARG A 25 10.82 0.25 1.18
N LEU A 26 9.90 -0.71 1.03
CA LEU A 26 9.19 -1.33 2.15
C LEU A 26 9.84 -2.67 2.53
N THR A 27 9.77 -3.01 3.81
CA THR A 27 10.24 -4.29 4.35
C THR A 27 9.18 -5.39 4.16
N ASP A 28 9.62 -6.65 4.14
CA ASP A 28 8.73 -7.82 4.08
C ASP A 28 7.66 -7.82 5.17
N GLN A 29 8.04 -7.43 6.39
CA GLN A 29 7.11 -7.29 7.51
C GLN A 29 6.03 -6.23 7.26
N PHE A 30 6.37 -5.14 6.58
CA PHE A 30 5.38 -4.11 6.26
C PHE A 30 4.41 -4.58 5.17
N TYR A 31 4.86 -5.43 4.24
CA TYR A 31 3.97 -6.07 3.27
C TYR A 31 2.93 -6.96 3.96
N ASP A 32 3.33 -7.72 4.98
CA ASP A 32 2.40 -8.55 5.74
C ASP A 32 1.35 -7.71 6.48
N LEU A 33 1.74 -6.56 7.04
CA LEU A 33 0.81 -5.61 7.68
C LEU A 33 -0.19 -5.02 6.68
N LEU A 34 0.26 -4.67 5.47
CA LEU A 34 -0.63 -4.20 4.41
C LEU A 34 -1.63 -5.30 4.02
N ILE A 35 -1.17 -6.53 3.84
CA ILE A 35 -2.02 -7.68 3.54
C ILE A 35 -3.08 -7.87 4.63
N GLN A 36 -2.70 -7.85 5.91
CA GLN A 36 -3.64 -7.98 7.03
C GLN A 36 -4.65 -6.84 7.10
N LYS A 37 -4.23 -5.60 6.80
CA LYS A 37 -5.12 -4.43 6.86
C LYS A 37 -6.19 -4.47 5.75
N PHE A 38 -5.85 -4.98 4.57
CA PHE A 38 -6.73 -4.99 3.40
C PHE A 38 -7.41 -6.34 3.13
N ASP A 39 -7.03 -7.42 3.84
CA ASP A 39 -7.75 -8.71 3.82
C ASP A 39 -9.10 -8.61 4.54
N ARG A 40 -10.11 -8.05 3.85
CA ARG A 40 -11.48 -7.90 4.36
C ARG A 40 -12.14 -9.23 4.68
N GLN A 41 -11.71 -10.30 4.03
CA GLN A 41 -12.30 -11.63 4.17
C GLN A 41 -11.60 -12.47 5.24
N ARG A 42 -10.47 -12.01 5.79
CA ARG A 42 -9.59 -12.72 6.71
C ARG A 42 -9.26 -14.15 6.25
N ARG A 43 -9.11 -14.33 4.94
CA ARG A 43 -8.81 -15.64 4.34
C ARG A 43 -7.32 -15.85 4.12
N GLY A 44 -6.47 -14.90 4.53
CA GLY A 44 -5.04 -14.90 4.24
C GLY A 44 -4.75 -14.66 2.76
N GLN A 45 -5.73 -14.18 1.99
CA GLN A 45 -5.62 -13.90 0.57
C GLN A 45 -6.28 -12.55 0.27
N VAL A 46 -5.50 -11.63 -0.30
CA VAL A 46 -5.99 -10.32 -0.74
C VAL A 46 -6.63 -10.49 -2.12
N ALA A 47 -7.93 -10.18 -2.22
CA ALA A 47 -8.61 -10.13 -3.51
C ALA A 47 -8.00 -9.04 -4.40
N PHE A 48 -8.15 -9.16 -5.72
CA PHE A 48 -7.57 -8.18 -6.65
C PHE A 48 -8.01 -6.75 -6.33
N ASP A 49 -9.31 -6.55 -6.06
CA ASP A 49 -9.86 -5.24 -5.72
C ASP A 49 -9.29 -4.67 -4.42
N ASP A 50 -9.04 -5.53 -3.42
CA ASP A 50 -8.40 -5.15 -2.15
C ASP A 50 -6.95 -4.73 -2.36
N PHE A 51 -6.26 -5.40 -3.28
CA PHE A 51 -4.89 -5.06 -3.65
C PHE A 51 -4.82 -3.70 -4.36
N ILE A 52 -5.72 -3.44 -5.31
CA ILE A 52 -5.81 -2.12 -5.97
C ILE A 52 -6.09 -1.01 -4.96
N GLN A 53 -7.03 -1.23 -4.03
CA GLN A 53 -7.33 -0.27 -2.98
C GLN A 53 -6.11 -0.03 -2.08
N CYS A 54 -5.38 -1.08 -1.70
CA CYS A 54 -4.13 -0.96 -0.95
C CYS A 54 -3.12 -0.05 -1.67
N CYS A 55 -2.93 -0.23 -2.98
CA CYS A 55 -2.00 0.59 -3.76
C CYS A 55 -2.41 2.07 -3.80
N VAL A 56 -3.70 2.35 -4.01
CA VAL A 56 -4.22 3.73 -4.02
C VAL A 56 -4.00 4.41 -2.67
N VAL A 57 -4.27 3.70 -1.58
CA VAL A 57 -4.09 4.23 -0.22
C VAL A 57 -2.60 4.46 0.08
N LEU A 58 -1.74 3.49 -0.26
CA LEU A 58 -0.29 3.60 -0.08
C LEU A 58 0.31 4.78 -0.87
N GLN A 59 -0.19 5.02 -2.09
CA GLN A 59 0.20 6.16 -2.90
C GLN A 59 -0.17 7.48 -2.20
N LYS A 60 -1.42 7.62 -1.73
CA LYS A 60 -1.85 8.83 -1.01
C LYS A 60 -0.99 9.10 0.22
N TRP A 61 -0.70 8.08 1.02
CA TRP A 61 0.16 8.21 2.21
C TRP A 61 1.57 8.65 1.84
N THR A 62 2.12 8.09 0.76
CA THR A 62 3.45 8.46 0.30
C THR A 62 3.48 9.88 -0.27
N ASP A 63 2.44 10.30 -0.98
CA ASP A 63 2.33 11.67 -1.49
C ASP A 63 2.23 12.69 -0.35
N VAL A 64 1.51 12.36 0.72
CA VAL A 64 1.51 13.18 1.95
C VAL A 64 2.90 13.17 2.58
N PHE A 65 3.52 12.01 2.80
CA PHE A 65 4.84 11.90 3.40
C PHE A 65 5.90 12.73 2.65
N ARG A 66 5.98 12.61 1.31
CA ARG A 66 6.92 13.37 0.47
C ARG A 66 6.76 14.88 0.54
N ARG A 67 5.59 15.40 0.91
CA ARG A 67 5.41 16.85 1.11
C ARG A 67 6.12 17.34 2.37
N TYR A 68 6.33 16.46 3.35
CA TYR A 68 6.99 16.76 4.61
C TYR A 68 8.46 16.30 4.61
N ASP A 69 8.82 15.27 3.85
CA ASP A 69 10.18 14.79 3.59
C ASP A 69 10.88 15.67 2.52
N THR A 70 11.28 16.87 2.93
CA THR A 70 11.81 17.90 2.01
C THR A 70 13.21 17.60 1.49
N ASP A 71 13.98 16.83 2.23
CA ASP A 71 15.36 16.43 1.94
C ASP A 71 15.48 15.01 1.34
N GLN A 72 14.36 14.29 1.22
CA GLN A 72 14.26 12.98 0.57
C GLN A 72 15.15 11.92 1.22
N ASP A 73 15.36 12.03 2.53
CA ASP A 73 16.17 11.08 3.31
C ASP A 73 15.34 9.91 3.85
N GLY A 74 14.01 10.01 3.73
CA GLY A 74 13.04 9.02 4.21
C GLY A 74 12.63 9.20 5.67
N TRP A 75 12.95 10.33 6.29
CA TRP A 75 12.60 10.69 7.65
C TRP A 75 11.89 12.04 7.68
N ILE A 76 10.96 12.20 8.63
CA ILE A 76 10.28 13.48 8.86
C ILE A 76 10.29 13.80 10.35
N GLN A 77 10.46 15.08 10.67
CA GLN A 77 10.24 15.61 12.01
C GLN A 77 9.00 16.50 11.98
N VAL A 78 7.93 16.06 12.63
CA VAL A 78 6.64 16.77 12.66
C VAL A 78 6.18 16.99 14.09
N SER A 79 5.52 18.14 14.32
CA SER A 79 4.80 18.39 15.56
C SER A 79 3.53 17.54 15.66
N TYR A 80 2.95 17.44 16.86
CA TYR A 80 1.73 16.66 17.09
C TYR A 80 0.57 17.06 16.18
N GLU A 81 0.32 18.36 16.01
CA GLU A 81 -0.77 18.85 15.14
C GLU A 81 -0.51 18.56 13.66
N GLN A 82 0.75 18.68 13.21
CA GLN A 82 1.13 18.31 11.86
C GLN A 82 0.93 16.81 11.62
N TYR A 83 1.30 15.95 12.58
CA TYR A 83 1.02 14.52 12.51
C TYR A 83 -0.49 14.24 12.37
N LEU A 84 -1.33 14.86 13.20
CA LEU A 84 -2.78 14.69 13.10
C LEU A 84 -3.30 15.15 11.72
N SER A 85 -2.85 16.31 11.23
CA SER A 85 -3.21 16.83 9.91
C SER A 85 -2.82 15.89 8.78
N MET A 86 -1.63 15.27 8.86
CA MET A 86 -1.19 14.27 7.89
C MET A 86 -2.11 13.05 7.87
N VAL A 87 -2.47 12.54 9.06
CA VAL A 87 -3.37 11.39 9.21
C VAL A 87 -4.76 11.71 8.66
N PHE A 88 -5.33 12.89 8.95
CA PHE A 88 -6.63 13.29 8.43
C PHE A 88 -6.64 13.46 6.91
N THR A 89 -5.56 13.95 6.31
CA THR A 89 -5.44 14.12 4.85
C THR A 89 -5.29 12.79 4.11
N ALA A 90 -4.76 11.78 4.81
CA ALA A 90 -4.40 10.47 4.29
C ALA A 90 -5.57 9.46 4.28
N VAL A 91 -6.72 9.79 4.89
CA VAL A 91 -7.89 8.91 5.04
C VAL A 91 -9.00 9.31 4.09
#